data_AF-A0AA45RQM4-F1
#
_entry.id   AF-A0AA45RQM4-F1
#
_cell.length_a   1.000
_cell.length_b   1.000
_cell.length_c   1.000
_cell.angle_alpha   90.00
_cell.angle_beta   90.00
_cell.angle_gamma   90.00
#
_symmetry.space_group_name_H-M   'P 1'
#
loop_
_entity.id
_entity.type
_entity.pdbx_description
1 polymer ?
#
loop_
_entity_poly.entity_id
_entity_poly.type
_entity_poly.pdbx_seq_one_letter_code
_entity_poly.pdbx_strand_id
1 'polypeptide(L)'
;MRHLGAAIPALALSPFTFAAQAAPFGGHEKMAPGPFTADWDSLAAYQTPDWFRNAKFGIWAHWGPQCEAEHGDWYARGLYEEGSDHYRYHVEKYGHPSKVGFKDVIHQWKAERWDPDALVSLYKKAGAKYFVALANHHDNLDLYASKYQPQWNSTKVGPKKDLIGGWAKAARKQGLRFGVSVHAAHAWTWYETSQGADKQGPYAGIPYDGHLTKADGKGTWWDGLDPQALYAQNHPLSKGGGGGVGGDQWHWGDGASTPDQAYCEKFYDRTMELINNYDPDLVYFDDTVLPLHPVSDVGLRLTAHMYNRSIAKKGKLEAVVNGKILSEQQRKTMVWDIERGQSNAIEPLPWQTCTCIGNWHYDRSVYNNKSYKSAQTVVHTLIDVVSKNGNLLLNVPVRGDGTIDPLERNIVEEIGRWMAVGSEGIYDSRPWAVFGEGPVMEEASAPMSGAGFNEGKNKPFSAADVRFTAKGDAVYAFVMGWPADGKVTIKSMRAGSPHLKRGIAKVELVGGGQALAFEQAADGLRVTLPGTAPALSYAFALRIV
;
A
#
# COMPACT_ATOMS: atom_id res chain seq x y z
N MET A 1 10.75 -29.05 63.49
CA MET A 1 11.74 -30.11 63.20
C MET A 1 11.40 -30.74 61.86
N ARG A 2 12.42 -30.83 61.00
CA ARG A 2 12.65 -31.83 59.94
C ARG A 2 11.77 -31.83 58.66
N HIS A 3 12.43 -31.27 57.63
CA HIS A 3 12.47 -31.57 56.20
C HIS A 3 11.89 -32.90 55.67
N LEU A 4 11.23 -32.78 54.51
CA LEU A 4 11.40 -33.55 53.26
C LEU A 4 10.65 -32.72 52.18
N GLY A 5 11.22 -32.20 51.09
CA GLY A 5 12.36 -32.64 50.30
C GLY A 5 11.87 -33.30 49.00
N ALA A 6 11.21 -32.54 48.12
CA ALA A 6 10.93 -32.99 46.75
C ALA A 6 11.17 -31.81 45.78
N ALA A 7 12.28 -31.89 45.06
CA ALA A 7 12.60 -31.00 43.96
C ALA A 7 11.73 -31.39 42.75
N ILE A 8 10.94 -30.45 42.24
CA ILE A 8 10.28 -30.56 40.94
C ILE A 8 11.19 -29.85 39.93
N PRO A 9 11.65 -30.52 38.86
CA PRO A 9 12.47 -29.87 37.85
C PRO A 9 11.63 -28.83 37.10
N ALA A 10 12.16 -27.60 37.03
CA ALA A 10 11.64 -26.55 36.18
C ALA A 10 11.84 -26.93 34.71
N LEU A 11 10.83 -27.53 34.10
CA LEU A 11 10.72 -27.76 32.66
C LEU A 11 9.23 -27.60 32.28
N ALA A 12 8.78 -26.35 32.31
CA ALA A 12 7.58 -25.90 31.62
C ALA A 12 7.95 -24.61 30.89
N LEU A 13 8.80 -24.76 29.86
CA LEU A 13 9.02 -23.75 28.83
C LEU A 13 8.21 -24.18 27.60
N SER A 14 7.48 -23.19 27.07
CA SER A 14 6.50 -23.23 26.00
C SER A 14 6.92 -24.04 24.75
N PRO A 15 5.96 -24.69 24.06
CA PRO A 15 6.22 -25.37 22.81
C PRO A 15 6.13 -24.37 21.63
N PHE A 16 6.96 -23.33 21.62
CA PHE A 16 7.18 -22.49 20.45
C PHE A 16 8.62 -22.00 20.41
N THR A 17 9.55 -22.95 20.38
CA THR A 17 10.90 -22.71 19.86
C THR A 17 11.02 -23.47 18.55
N PHE A 18 10.46 -22.90 17.48
CA PHE A 18 10.95 -23.20 16.14
C PHE A 18 12.30 -22.50 16.01
N ALA A 19 13.36 -23.14 16.52
CA ALA A 19 14.68 -22.88 16.00
C ALA A 19 14.70 -23.47 14.59
N ALA A 20 14.29 -22.66 13.61
CA ALA A 20 14.56 -22.96 12.21
C ALA A 20 16.08 -23.03 12.06
N GLN A 21 16.65 -24.24 12.09
CA GLN A 21 17.90 -24.49 11.39
C GLN A 21 17.59 -24.39 9.89
N ALA A 22 17.45 -23.15 9.42
CA ALA A 22 17.53 -22.87 8.00
C ALA A 22 18.96 -23.23 7.59
N ALA A 23 19.12 -24.33 6.86
CA ALA A 23 20.35 -24.56 6.13
C ALA A 23 20.65 -23.34 5.25
N PRO A 24 21.91 -22.91 5.13
CA PRO A 24 22.25 -21.70 4.41
C PRO A 24 22.03 -21.97 2.92
N PHE A 25 20.93 -21.47 2.38
CA PHE A 25 20.63 -21.51 0.96
C PHE A 25 20.62 -20.08 0.42
N GLY A 26 21.48 -19.85 -0.58
CA GLY A 26 21.51 -18.60 -1.32
C GLY A 26 20.74 -18.80 -2.60
N GLY A 27 19.68 -18.04 -2.80
CA GLY A 27 19.20 -17.74 -4.15
C GLY A 27 20.37 -17.35 -5.07
N HIS A 28 20.15 -17.45 -6.38
CA HIS A 28 21.19 -17.13 -7.34
C HIS A 28 21.71 -15.70 -7.18
N GLU A 29 20.83 -14.78 -6.78
CA GLU A 29 21.19 -13.41 -6.44
C GLU A 29 21.82 -13.32 -5.05
N LYS A 30 22.90 -12.55 -4.92
CA LYS A 30 23.59 -12.36 -3.64
C LYS A 30 23.12 -11.10 -2.94
N MET A 31 22.81 -11.22 -1.65
CA MET A 31 22.56 -10.07 -0.78
C MET A 31 23.76 -9.11 -0.79
N ALA A 32 23.49 -7.80 -0.78
CA ALA A 32 24.54 -6.81 -0.78
C ALA A 32 25.28 -6.84 0.58
N PRO A 33 26.62 -6.77 0.60
CA PRO A 33 27.36 -6.70 1.86
C PRO A 33 27.06 -5.37 2.56
N GLY A 34 27.02 -5.40 3.89
CA GLY A 34 26.80 -4.22 4.71
C GLY A 34 26.44 -4.56 6.16
N PRO A 35 26.08 -3.55 6.97
CA PRO A 35 25.86 -3.72 8.40
C PRO A 35 24.56 -4.48 8.74
N PHE A 36 23.63 -4.61 7.80
CA PHE A 36 22.37 -5.33 8.02
C PHE A 36 22.47 -6.79 7.60
N THR A 37 22.09 -7.69 8.49
CA THR A 37 21.90 -9.12 8.22
C THR A 37 20.42 -9.47 8.18
N ALA A 38 20.08 -10.66 7.68
CA ALA A 38 18.70 -11.17 7.62
C ALA A 38 18.21 -11.63 9.01
N ASP A 39 18.16 -10.69 9.95
CA ASP A 39 17.82 -10.91 11.36
C ASP A 39 17.11 -9.68 11.92
N TRP A 40 16.10 -9.90 12.78
CA TRP A 40 15.27 -8.82 13.31
C TRP A 40 16.06 -7.83 14.17
N ASP A 41 17.01 -8.31 14.98
CA ASP A 41 17.81 -7.45 15.85
C ASP A 41 18.79 -6.60 15.04
N SER A 42 19.40 -7.19 14.00
CA SER A 42 20.20 -6.42 13.04
C SER A 42 19.37 -5.37 12.30
N LEU A 43 18.19 -5.73 11.79
CA LEU A 43 17.31 -4.80 11.07
C LEU A 43 16.73 -3.69 11.97
N ALA A 44 16.66 -3.88 13.29
CA ALA A 44 16.18 -2.86 14.23
C ALA A 44 17.09 -1.63 14.33
N ALA A 45 18.29 -1.66 13.73
CA ALA A 45 19.11 -0.47 13.53
C ALA A 45 18.57 0.49 12.45
N TYR A 46 17.49 0.11 11.74
CA TYR A 46 16.83 0.94 10.74
C TYR A 46 16.30 2.25 11.33
N GLN A 47 16.40 3.31 10.53
CA GLN A 47 15.74 4.59 10.79
C GLN A 47 15.05 5.05 9.51
N THR A 48 13.78 5.43 9.62
CA THR A 48 13.04 5.94 8.48
C THR A 48 13.71 7.21 7.93
N PRO A 49 14.08 7.24 6.64
CA PRO A 49 14.83 8.35 6.09
C PRO A 49 13.98 9.63 6.03
N ASP A 50 14.65 10.78 6.21
CA ASP A 50 13.96 12.07 6.29
C ASP A 50 13.19 12.42 5.02
N TRP A 51 13.64 11.99 3.84
CA TRP A 51 12.90 12.23 2.60
C TRP A 51 11.50 11.64 2.68
N PHE A 52 11.33 10.44 3.26
CA PHE A 52 10.03 9.79 3.38
C PHE A 52 9.19 10.51 4.41
N ARG A 53 9.77 10.84 5.57
CA ARG A 53 9.09 11.59 6.64
C ARG A 53 8.65 12.99 6.17
N ASN A 54 9.34 13.59 5.22
CA ASN A 54 9.03 14.91 4.67
C ASN A 54 8.04 14.85 3.49
N ALA A 55 7.98 13.71 2.79
CA ALA A 55 7.21 13.54 1.56
C ALA A 55 5.70 13.62 1.77
N LYS A 56 5.18 13.00 2.83
CA LYS A 56 3.75 12.95 3.26
C LYS A 56 2.75 12.32 2.29
N PHE A 57 2.89 12.57 0.99
CA PHE A 57 1.92 12.20 -0.02
C PHE A 57 2.62 11.55 -1.21
N GLY A 58 2.22 10.32 -1.52
CA GLY A 58 2.62 9.57 -2.69
C GLY A 58 1.40 9.09 -3.48
N ILE A 59 1.62 8.78 -4.76
CA ILE A 59 0.59 8.17 -5.61
C ILE A 59 1.06 6.80 -6.08
N TRP A 60 0.14 5.86 -6.12
CA TRP A 60 0.34 4.48 -6.57
C TRP A 60 -0.47 4.23 -7.85
N ALA A 61 0.13 3.52 -8.80
CA ALA A 61 -0.58 2.81 -9.85
C ALA A 61 -0.58 1.31 -9.55
N HIS A 62 -1.63 0.82 -8.89
CA HIS A 62 -1.90 -0.60 -8.69
C HIS A 62 -2.47 -1.20 -9.96
N TRP A 63 -1.61 -1.33 -10.97
CA TRP A 63 -2.01 -1.58 -12.35
C TRP A 63 -1.28 -2.77 -12.95
N GLY A 64 -2.05 -3.69 -13.51
CA GLY A 64 -1.59 -4.93 -14.11
C GLY A 64 -2.70 -5.56 -14.96
N PRO A 65 -2.53 -6.82 -15.40
CA PRO A 65 -3.46 -7.48 -16.32
C PRO A 65 -4.89 -7.64 -15.76
N GLN A 66 -5.08 -7.63 -14.44
CA GLN A 66 -6.41 -7.67 -13.84
C GLN A 66 -7.28 -6.45 -14.21
N CYS A 67 -6.67 -5.33 -14.58
CA CYS A 67 -7.40 -4.15 -15.06
C CYS A 67 -8.00 -4.33 -16.47
N GLU A 68 -7.61 -5.36 -17.23
CA GLU A 68 -8.14 -5.61 -18.59
C GLU A 68 -9.63 -5.95 -18.58
N ALA A 69 -10.07 -6.69 -17.55
CA ALA A 69 -11.49 -6.96 -17.38
C ALA A 69 -12.29 -5.71 -17.00
N GLU A 70 -11.63 -4.70 -16.43
CA GLU A 70 -12.25 -3.53 -15.79
C GLU A 70 -13.30 -3.90 -14.74
N HIS A 71 -13.08 -5.00 -14.04
CA HIS A 71 -14.05 -5.62 -13.14
C HIS A 71 -13.44 -5.86 -11.75
N GLY A 72 -12.70 -4.86 -11.27
CA GLY A 72 -12.31 -4.74 -9.87
C GLY A 72 -11.19 -5.67 -9.39
N ASP A 73 -11.06 -5.73 -8.07
CA ASP A 73 -9.95 -6.37 -7.38
C ASP A 73 -10.03 -7.89 -7.39
N TRP A 74 -8.88 -8.55 -7.48
CA TRP A 74 -8.78 -10.02 -7.41
C TRP A 74 -9.53 -10.77 -8.53
N TYR A 75 -9.76 -10.10 -9.67
CA TYR A 75 -10.41 -10.69 -10.83
C TYR A 75 -9.77 -12.01 -11.26
N ALA A 76 -8.43 -12.05 -11.28
CA ALA A 76 -7.62 -13.22 -11.66
C ALA A 76 -7.94 -14.49 -10.86
N ARG A 77 -8.34 -14.33 -9.61
CA ARG A 77 -8.76 -15.44 -8.73
C ARG A 77 -10.25 -15.69 -8.85
N GLY A 78 -11.06 -14.63 -8.73
CA GLY A 78 -12.52 -14.75 -8.65
C GLY A 78 -13.13 -15.33 -9.92
N LEU A 79 -12.48 -15.18 -11.08
CA LEU A 79 -12.95 -15.80 -12.31
C LEU A 79 -12.97 -17.33 -12.27
N TYR A 80 -12.20 -17.97 -11.36
CA TYR A 80 -12.22 -19.42 -11.15
C TYR A 80 -13.13 -19.86 -9.99
N GLU A 81 -13.83 -18.94 -9.34
CA GLU A 81 -14.79 -19.26 -8.28
C GLU A 81 -16.19 -19.40 -8.89
N GLU A 82 -16.61 -20.64 -9.20
CA GLU A 82 -17.90 -20.95 -9.86
C GLU A 82 -19.07 -20.17 -9.22
N GLY A 83 -19.79 -19.42 -10.05
CA GLY A 83 -20.94 -18.65 -9.64
C GLY A 83 -20.64 -17.30 -8.96
N SER A 84 -19.37 -16.94 -8.74
CA SER A 84 -18.99 -15.59 -8.29
C SER A 84 -19.37 -14.52 -9.32
N ASP A 85 -19.32 -13.25 -8.91
CA ASP A 85 -19.56 -12.15 -9.84
C ASP A 85 -18.53 -12.07 -10.97
N HIS A 86 -17.25 -12.26 -10.63
CA HIS A 86 -16.16 -12.30 -11.61
C HIS A 86 -16.31 -13.47 -12.57
N TYR A 87 -16.67 -14.67 -12.07
CA TYR A 87 -16.90 -15.85 -12.89
C TYR A 87 -18.03 -15.59 -13.91
N ARG A 88 -19.19 -15.09 -13.47
CA ARG A 88 -20.33 -14.83 -14.36
C ARG A 88 -19.96 -13.81 -15.45
N TYR A 89 -19.31 -12.71 -15.06
CA TYR A 89 -18.83 -11.71 -16.01
C TYR A 89 -17.80 -12.30 -16.98
N HIS A 90 -16.90 -13.16 -16.50
CA HIS A 90 -15.89 -13.82 -17.34
C HIS A 90 -16.54 -14.74 -18.38
N VAL A 91 -17.51 -15.56 -17.98
CA VAL A 91 -18.26 -16.44 -18.88
C VAL A 91 -19.00 -15.64 -19.95
N GLU A 92 -19.63 -14.52 -19.58
CA GLU A 92 -20.35 -13.66 -20.51
C GLU A 92 -19.41 -12.96 -21.50
N LYS A 93 -18.30 -12.40 -21.01
CA LYS A 93 -17.38 -11.57 -21.82
C LYS A 93 -16.38 -12.37 -22.64
N TYR A 94 -15.77 -13.39 -22.02
CA TYR A 94 -14.61 -14.10 -22.57
C TYR A 94 -14.90 -15.57 -22.89
N GLY A 95 -15.76 -16.21 -22.10
CA GLY A 95 -16.08 -17.63 -22.21
C GLY A 95 -15.73 -18.40 -20.94
N HIS A 96 -15.96 -19.72 -20.95
CA HIS A 96 -15.82 -20.53 -19.75
C HIS A 96 -14.35 -20.60 -19.25
N PRO A 97 -14.06 -20.47 -17.94
CA PRO A 97 -12.70 -20.45 -17.37
C PRO A 97 -11.80 -21.65 -17.72
N SER A 98 -12.39 -22.81 -18.04
CA SER A 98 -11.63 -24.00 -18.51
C SER A 98 -11.22 -23.95 -19.98
N LYS A 99 -11.67 -22.93 -20.72
CA LYS A 99 -11.36 -22.70 -22.15
C LYS A 99 -10.63 -21.39 -22.37
N VAL A 100 -11.09 -20.35 -21.70
CA VAL A 100 -10.48 -19.01 -21.68
C VAL A 100 -10.33 -18.67 -20.21
N GLY A 101 -9.11 -18.58 -19.73
CA GLY A 101 -8.84 -18.22 -18.34
C GLY A 101 -7.87 -17.05 -18.23
N PHE A 102 -7.27 -16.83 -17.07
CA PHE A 102 -6.52 -15.60 -16.82
C PHE A 102 -5.29 -15.44 -17.73
N LYS A 103 -4.63 -16.53 -18.13
CA LYS A 103 -3.53 -16.49 -19.11
C LYS A 103 -3.95 -15.84 -20.42
N ASP A 104 -5.21 -16.04 -20.83
CA ASP A 104 -5.79 -15.50 -22.05
C ASP A 104 -6.14 -14.01 -21.86
N VAL A 105 -6.58 -13.61 -20.66
CA VAL A 105 -6.76 -12.18 -20.30
C VAL A 105 -5.41 -11.45 -20.33
N ILE A 106 -4.36 -12.04 -19.77
CA ILE A 106 -2.98 -11.51 -19.87
C ILE A 106 -2.57 -11.40 -21.33
N HIS A 107 -2.90 -12.39 -22.16
CA HIS A 107 -2.59 -12.34 -23.59
C HIS A 107 -3.32 -11.20 -24.29
N GLN A 108 -4.57 -10.94 -23.97
CA GLN A 108 -5.37 -9.88 -24.57
C GLN A 108 -4.89 -8.49 -24.15
N TRP A 109 -4.49 -8.30 -22.89
CA TRP A 109 -4.03 -7.02 -22.36
C TRP A 109 -2.81 -6.46 -23.10
N LYS A 110 -2.93 -5.31 -23.79
CA LYS A 110 -1.81 -4.69 -24.53
C LYS A 110 -1.33 -3.34 -24.01
N ALA A 111 -2.07 -2.72 -23.08
CA ALA A 111 -1.74 -1.39 -22.57
C ALA A 111 -1.52 -0.37 -23.70
N GLU A 112 -2.41 -0.32 -24.68
CA GLU A 112 -2.26 0.36 -25.97
C GLU A 112 -2.02 1.86 -25.82
N ARG A 113 -2.61 2.47 -24.80
CA ARG A 113 -2.66 3.91 -24.55
C ARG A 113 -1.89 4.31 -23.29
N TRP A 114 -1.05 3.42 -22.79
CA TRP A 114 -0.20 3.68 -21.63
C TRP A 114 0.85 4.75 -21.95
N ASP A 115 0.70 5.90 -21.27
CA ASP A 115 1.66 7.01 -21.28
C ASP A 115 2.09 7.32 -19.83
N PRO A 116 3.21 6.72 -19.36
CA PRO A 116 3.67 6.95 -17.99
C PRO A 116 4.14 8.39 -17.76
N ASP A 117 4.61 9.11 -18.79
CA ASP A 117 5.04 10.50 -18.65
C ASP A 117 3.84 11.42 -18.35
N ALA A 118 2.73 11.23 -19.05
CA ALA A 118 1.50 12.00 -18.83
C ALA A 118 0.92 11.75 -17.43
N LEU A 119 0.80 10.48 -17.03
CA LEU A 119 0.23 10.10 -15.73
C LEU A 119 1.10 10.57 -14.56
N VAL A 120 2.41 10.32 -14.61
CA VAL A 120 3.30 10.74 -13.52
C VAL A 120 3.44 12.27 -13.45
N SER A 121 3.36 12.98 -14.59
CA SER A 121 3.28 14.45 -14.59
C SER A 121 2.00 14.96 -13.92
N LEU A 122 0.86 14.32 -14.16
CA LEU A 122 -0.39 14.63 -13.46
C LEU A 122 -0.25 14.40 -11.95
N TYR A 123 0.32 13.26 -11.54
CA TYR A 123 0.52 12.93 -10.12
C TYR A 123 1.49 13.89 -9.42
N LYS A 124 2.55 14.33 -10.10
CA LYS A 124 3.44 15.39 -9.62
C LYS A 124 2.69 16.70 -9.38
N LYS A 125 1.85 17.12 -10.34
CA LYS A 125 1.01 18.32 -10.22
C LYS A 125 -0.03 18.19 -9.11
N ALA A 126 -0.50 16.97 -8.84
CA ALA A 126 -1.37 16.67 -7.71
C ALA A 126 -0.67 16.75 -6.34
N GLY A 127 0.65 16.97 -6.30
CA GLY A 127 1.42 17.14 -5.07
C GLY A 127 2.21 15.89 -4.63
N ALA A 128 2.19 14.80 -5.39
CA ALA A 128 2.96 13.61 -5.01
C ALA A 128 4.47 13.94 -4.89
N LYS A 129 5.14 13.37 -3.89
CA LYS A 129 6.60 13.43 -3.70
C LYS A 129 7.30 12.11 -4.00
N TYR A 130 6.54 11.04 -4.06
CA TYR A 130 6.98 9.72 -4.49
C TYR A 130 5.88 9.03 -5.30
N PHE A 131 6.29 8.15 -6.20
CA PHE A 131 5.41 7.35 -7.03
C PHE A 131 5.73 5.86 -6.84
N VAL A 132 4.70 5.03 -6.67
CA VAL A 132 4.82 3.57 -6.54
C VAL A 132 4.17 2.91 -7.75
N ALA A 133 4.84 1.90 -8.33
CA ALA A 133 4.31 1.07 -9.39
C ALA A 133 4.16 -0.39 -8.94
N LEU A 134 3.08 -1.06 -9.31
CA LEU A 134 2.92 -2.49 -9.08
C LEU A 134 3.93 -3.28 -9.93
N ALA A 135 4.79 -4.08 -9.29
CA ALA A 135 5.76 -4.93 -9.99
C ALA A 135 5.22 -6.34 -10.26
N ASN A 136 4.38 -6.85 -9.36
CA ASN A 136 3.55 -8.03 -9.57
C ASN A 136 2.42 -8.03 -8.53
N HIS A 137 1.27 -8.60 -8.91
CA HIS A 137 0.19 -8.89 -7.97
C HIS A 137 0.27 -10.35 -7.47
N HIS A 138 -0.72 -10.80 -6.72
CA HIS A 138 -0.96 -12.23 -6.46
C HIS A 138 -1.24 -13.03 -7.75
N ASP A 139 -1.56 -12.35 -8.86
CA ASP A 139 -1.64 -12.98 -10.19
C ASP A 139 -0.28 -13.45 -10.74
N ASN A 140 0.79 -13.16 -9.99
CA ASN A 140 2.14 -13.64 -10.19
C ASN A 140 2.81 -13.24 -11.51
N LEU A 141 2.23 -12.33 -12.31
CA LEU A 141 2.86 -11.83 -13.52
C LEU A 141 3.86 -10.70 -13.19
N ASP A 142 5.13 -10.88 -13.55
CA ASP A 142 6.11 -9.80 -13.43
C ASP A 142 5.86 -8.70 -14.48
N LEU A 143 5.71 -7.46 -14.04
CA LEU A 143 5.49 -6.28 -14.89
C LEU A 143 6.80 -5.65 -15.38
N TYR A 144 7.86 -6.45 -15.44
CA TYR A 144 9.22 -6.09 -15.83
C TYR A 144 9.92 -7.23 -16.56
N ALA A 145 11.10 -6.99 -17.13
CA ALA A 145 11.89 -8.05 -17.76
C ALA A 145 12.53 -8.97 -16.68
N SER A 146 11.89 -10.11 -16.41
CA SER A 146 12.31 -11.05 -15.36
C SER A 146 13.08 -12.24 -15.94
N LYS A 147 14.33 -12.43 -15.54
CA LYS A 147 15.17 -13.60 -15.90
C LYS A 147 14.70 -14.85 -15.17
N TYR A 148 14.23 -14.69 -13.93
CA TYR A 148 13.75 -15.78 -13.08
C TYR A 148 12.28 -16.13 -13.34
N GLN A 149 11.60 -15.34 -14.17
CA GLN A 149 10.30 -15.67 -14.78
C GLN A 149 10.29 -15.38 -16.29
N PRO A 150 11.08 -16.13 -17.08
CA PRO A 150 11.44 -15.76 -18.45
C PRO A 150 10.32 -15.94 -19.47
N GLN A 151 9.24 -16.65 -19.12
CA GLN A 151 8.09 -16.92 -19.98
C GLN A 151 6.90 -16.02 -19.67
N TRP A 152 6.69 -15.70 -18.39
CA TRP A 152 5.50 -14.99 -17.91
C TRP A 152 5.88 -13.68 -17.26
N ASN A 153 6.11 -12.69 -18.11
CA ASN A 153 6.24 -11.31 -17.71
C ASN A 153 5.74 -10.39 -18.82
N SER A 154 5.48 -9.12 -18.49
CA SER A 154 4.89 -8.13 -19.39
C SER A 154 5.72 -7.85 -20.66
N THR A 155 7.02 -8.18 -20.68
CA THR A 155 7.85 -8.08 -21.90
C THR A 155 7.67 -9.28 -22.84
N LYS A 156 7.13 -10.38 -22.33
CA LYS A 156 6.97 -11.67 -23.02
C LYS A 156 5.55 -12.02 -23.36
N VAL A 157 4.55 -11.62 -22.57
CA VAL A 157 3.12 -11.86 -22.83
C VAL A 157 2.35 -10.57 -22.56
N GLY A 158 1.23 -10.39 -23.27
CA GLY A 158 0.41 -9.18 -23.16
C GLY A 158 1.05 -7.97 -23.85
N PRO A 159 1.40 -6.89 -23.13
CA PRO A 159 1.80 -5.61 -23.72
C PRO A 159 3.15 -5.62 -24.43
N LYS A 160 4.01 -6.60 -24.17
CA LYS A 160 5.40 -6.67 -24.68
C LYS A 160 6.22 -5.41 -24.32
N LYS A 161 5.99 -4.89 -23.12
CA LYS A 161 6.60 -3.64 -22.60
C LYS A 161 7.21 -3.90 -21.23
N ASP A 162 8.32 -3.23 -20.93
CA ASP A 162 8.86 -3.16 -19.57
C ASP A 162 8.13 -2.02 -18.82
N LEU A 163 7.10 -2.39 -18.05
CA LEU A 163 6.24 -1.41 -17.42
C LEU A 163 6.93 -0.71 -16.25
N ILE A 164 7.62 -1.47 -15.39
CA ILE A 164 8.41 -0.89 -14.29
C ILE A 164 9.51 0.04 -14.82
N GLY A 165 10.19 -0.34 -15.91
CA GLY A 165 11.19 0.53 -16.56
C GLY A 165 10.61 1.86 -17.03
N GLY A 166 9.45 1.84 -17.70
CA GLY A 166 8.79 3.06 -18.15
C GLY A 166 8.30 3.94 -17.00
N TRP A 167 7.70 3.34 -15.96
CA TRP A 167 7.29 4.04 -14.74
C TRP A 167 8.47 4.68 -14.00
N ALA A 168 9.56 3.93 -13.80
CA ALA A 168 10.76 4.41 -13.11
C ALA A 168 11.39 5.60 -13.85
N LYS A 169 11.45 5.53 -15.19
CA LYS A 169 11.93 6.62 -16.04
C LYS A 169 11.07 7.87 -15.89
N ALA A 170 9.74 7.74 -15.94
CA ALA A 170 8.81 8.85 -15.81
C ALA A 170 8.89 9.50 -14.41
N ALA A 171 8.93 8.70 -13.35
CA ALA A 171 9.10 9.18 -11.97
C ALA A 171 10.38 10.00 -11.78
N ARG A 172 11.52 9.47 -12.24
CA ARG A 172 12.81 10.16 -12.17
C ARG A 172 12.83 11.44 -13.00
N LYS A 173 12.23 11.42 -14.19
CA LYS A 173 12.08 12.62 -15.06
C LYS A 173 11.31 13.75 -14.36
N GLN A 174 10.32 13.40 -13.51
CA GLN A 174 9.54 14.37 -12.72
C GLN A 174 10.17 14.71 -11.35
N GLY A 175 11.38 14.19 -11.06
CA GLY A 175 12.06 14.37 -9.78
C GLY A 175 11.28 13.78 -8.60
N LEU A 176 10.53 12.70 -8.83
CA LEU A 176 9.86 11.93 -7.77
C LEU A 176 10.79 10.80 -7.31
N ARG A 177 10.70 10.47 -6.02
CA ARG A 177 11.20 9.18 -5.51
C ARG A 177 10.39 8.06 -6.15
N PHE A 178 11.04 6.97 -6.50
CA PHE A 178 10.40 5.85 -7.18
C PHE A 178 10.30 4.65 -6.26
N GLY A 179 9.14 4.02 -6.17
CA GLY A 179 8.93 2.79 -5.41
C GLY A 179 8.25 1.72 -6.25
N VAL A 180 8.29 0.49 -5.76
CA VAL A 180 7.60 -0.66 -6.33
C VAL A 180 6.79 -1.39 -5.28
N SER A 181 5.67 -2.00 -5.66
CA SER A 181 4.93 -2.91 -4.78
C SER A 181 5.00 -4.35 -5.28
N VAL A 182 5.15 -5.29 -4.36
CA VAL A 182 5.35 -6.73 -4.61
C VAL A 182 4.37 -7.52 -3.77
N HIS A 183 3.58 -8.36 -4.43
CA HIS A 183 2.46 -9.07 -3.82
C HIS A 183 2.49 -10.58 -4.15
N ALA A 184 3.40 -11.01 -5.02
CA ALA A 184 3.41 -12.36 -5.59
C ALA A 184 3.73 -13.48 -4.61
N ALA A 185 4.18 -13.21 -3.39
CA ALA A 185 4.50 -14.26 -2.42
C ALA A 185 3.28 -15.14 -2.08
N HIS A 186 2.08 -14.56 -2.02
CA HIS A 186 0.83 -15.30 -1.80
C HIS A 186 0.28 -16.03 -3.03
N ALA A 187 0.88 -15.93 -4.22
CA ALA A 187 0.33 -16.58 -5.42
C ALA A 187 0.13 -18.09 -5.23
N TRP A 188 1.01 -18.77 -4.46
CA TRP A 188 0.88 -20.18 -4.09
C TRP A 188 -0.52 -20.54 -3.57
N THR A 189 -0.98 -19.91 -2.49
CA THR A 189 -2.30 -20.21 -1.91
C THR A 189 -3.42 -19.41 -2.57
N TRP A 190 -3.14 -18.18 -3.02
CA TRP A 190 -4.14 -17.29 -3.59
C TRP A 190 -4.70 -17.81 -4.93
N TYR A 191 -3.92 -18.54 -5.72
CA TYR A 191 -4.38 -19.12 -6.98
C TYR A 191 -4.99 -20.51 -6.89
N GLU A 192 -5.16 -21.09 -5.69
CA GLU A 192 -5.73 -22.44 -5.53
C GLU A 192 -7.10 -22.62 -6.20
N THR A 193 -7.88 -21.56 -6.35
CA THR A 193 -9.16 -21.61 -7.09
C THR A 193 -8.98 -22.02 -8.54
N SER A 194 -7.83 -21.74 -9.15
CA SER A 194 -7.48 -22.16 -10.51
C SER A 194 -7.14 -23.66 -10.64
N GLN A 195 -6.98 -24.39 -9.53
CA GLN A 195 -6.97 -25.87 -9.55
C GLN A 195 -8.39 -26.46 -9.59
N GLY A 196 -9.41 -25.62 -9.38
CA GLY A 196 -10.79 -26.07 -9.36
C GLY A 196 -11.34 -26.50 -10.72
N ALA A 197 -12.63 -26.81 -10.70
CA ALA A 197 -13.51 -26.98 -11.84
C ALA A 197 -14.93 -26.59 -11.41
N ASP A 198 -15.80 -26.34 -12.37
CA ASP A 198 -17.24 -26.24 -12.09
C ASP A 198 -17.72 -27.55 -11.44
N LYS A 199 -18.66 -27.43 -10.50
CA LYS A 199 -19.31 -28.58 -9.85
C LYS A 199 -20.56 -29.02 -10.61
N GLN A 200 -21.15 -28.13 -11.41
CA GLN A 200 -22.41 -28.38 -12.11
C GLN A 200 -22.36 -27.87 -13.56
N GLY A 201 -23.38 -28.23 -14.35
CA GLY A 201 -23.50 -27.77 -15.73
C GLY A 201 -22.59 -28.52 -16.73
N PRO A 202 -22.53 -28.05 -17.98
CA PRO A 202 -21.89 -28.78 -19.08
C PRO A 202 -20.36 -28.84 -18.99
N TYR A 203 -19.73 -28.00 -18.15
CA TYR A 203 -18.29 -27.99 -17.91
C TYR A 203 -17.90 -28.58 -16.54
N ALA A 204 -18.85 -29.23 -15.85
CA ALA A 204 -18.61 -29.84 -14.55
C ALA A 204 -17.43 -30.81 -14.58
N GLY A 205 -16.51 -30.67 -13.63
CA GLY A 205 -15.33 -31.52 -13.49
C GLY A 205 -14.22 -31.30 -14.52
N ILE A 206 -14.36 -30.33 -15.43
CA ILE A 206 -13.29 -29.95 -16.36
C ILE A 206 -12.34 -28.96 -15.66
N PRO A 207 -11.06 -29.32 -15.43
CA PRO A 207 -10.13 -28.47 -14.71
C PRO A 207 -9.90 -27.09 -15.35
N TYR A 208 -9.62 -26.10 -14.50
CA TYR A 208 -9.17 -24.77 -14.90
C TYR A 208 -7.65 -24.70 -15.17
N ASP A 209 -7.16 -23.48 -15.42
CA ASP A 209 -5.77 -23.23 -15.86
C ASP A 209 -4.68 -23.72 -14.89
N GLY A 210 -4.97 -23.83 -13.60
CA GLY A 210 -4.01 -24.30 -12.59
C GLY A 210 -3.58 -25.75 -12.77
N HIS A 211 -4.30 -26.53 -13.59
CA HIS A 211 -3.92 -27.89 -13.98
C HIS A 211 -3.23 -28.00 -15.34
N LEU A 212 -3.13 -26.90 -16.10
CA LEU A 212 -2.50 -26.94 -17.41
C LEU A 212 -0.99 -27.12 -17.30
N THR A 213 -0.44 -27.85 -18.26
CA THR A 213 0.99 -28.05 -18.46
C THR A 213 1.43 -27.44 -19.79
N LYS A 214 2.75 -27.30 -19.97
CA LYS A 214 3.32 -26.91 -21.27
C LYS A 214 2.83 -27.75 -22.45
N ALA A 215 2.54 -29.04 -22.24
CA ALA A 215 2.12 -29.94 -23.32
C ALA A 215 0.72 -29.59 -23.86
N ASP A 216 -0.18 -29.11 -22.99
CA ASP A 216 -1.55 -28.75 -23.36
C ASP A 216 -1.61 -27.51 -24.27
N GLY A 217 -0.50 -26.75 -24.35
CA GLY A 217 -0.38 -25.55 -25.17
C GLY A 217 -0.03 -25.80 -26.62
N LYS A 218 0.30 -27.04 -26.99
CA LYS A 218 0.75 -27.37 -28.35
C LYS A 218 -0.31 -26.97 -29.39
N GLY A 219 0.07 -26.14 -30.36
CA GLY A 219 -0.83 -25.65 -31.41
C GLY A 219 -1.79 -24.53 -30.97
N THR A 220 -1.66 -24.02 -29.74
CA THR A 220 -2.38 -22.84 -29.25
C THR A 220 -1.50 -21.58 -29.33
N TRP A 221 -2.04 -20.40 -28.98
CA TRP A 221 -1.24 -19.17 -28.94
C TRP A 221 -0.11 -19.21 -27.91
N TRP A 222 -0.24 -20.05 -26.87
CA TRP A 222 0.71 -20.18 -25.78
C TRP A 222 1.63 -21.41 -25.93
N ASP A 223 1.75 -21.96 -27.14
CA ASP A 223 2.69 -23.05 -27.44
C ASP A 223 4.11 -22.70 -26.96
N GLY A 224 4.68 -23.60 -26.17
CA GLY A 224 6.01 -23.44 -25.58
C GLY A 224 6.05 -22.69 -24.24
N LEU A 225 4.95 -22.07 -23.79
CA LEU A 225 4.82 -21.48 -22.45
C LEU A 225 4.35 -22.55 -21.45
N ASP A 226 4.89 -22.54 -20.24
CA ASP A 226 4.43 -23.41 -19.15
C ASP A 226 3.53 -22.62 -18.18
N PRO A 227 2.21 -22.84 -18.15
CA PRO A 227 1.31 -22.16 -17.23
C PRO A 227 1.70 -22.30 -15.76
N GLN A 228 2.39 -23.38 -15.38
CA GLN A 228 2.84 -23.57 -13.99
C GLN A 228 3.88 -22.55 -13.55
N ALA A 229 4.61 -21.94 -14.48
CA ALA A 229 5.52 -20.85 -14.15
C ALA A 229 4.79 -19.54 -13.78
N LEU A 230 3.52 -19.38 -14.21
CA LEU A 230 2.61 -18.29 -13.83
C LEU A 230 1.79 -18.66 -12.59
N TYR A 231 1.01 -19.74 -12.67
CA TYR A 231 0.05 -20.09 -11.62
C TYR A 231 0.72 -20.68 -10.38
N ALA A 232 1.80 -21.45 -10.56
CA ALA A 232 2.50 -22.18 -9.51
C ALA A 232 1.55 -23.07 -8.67
N GLN A 233 0.74 -23.90 -9.34
CA GLN A 233 -0.37 -24.65 -8.71
C GLN A 233 -0.17 -26.17 -8.69
N ASN A 234 1.02 -26.66 -9.04
CA ASN A 234 1.40 -28.06 -8.84
C ASN A 234 1.77 -28.34 -7.38
N HIS A 235 0.83 -28.12 -6.46
CA HIS A 235 0.98 -28.42 -5.04
C HIS A 235 -0.35 -28.87 -4.43
N PRO A 236 -0.34 -29.56 -3.28
CA PRO A 236 -1.57 -29.89 -2.56
C PRO A 236 -2.36 -28.62 -2.21
N LEU A 237 -3.69 -28.70 -2.29
CA LEU A 237 -4.59 -27.64 -1.83
C LEU A 237 -4.51 -27.46 -0.32
N SER A 238 -4.74 -26.22 0.13
CA SER A 238 -5.01 -25.91 1.53
C SER A 238 -6.21 -26.70 2.06
N LYS A 239 -6.18 -27.00 3.36
CA LYS A 239 -7.26 -27.73 4.04
C LYS A 239 -8.60 -27.03 3.81
N GLY A 240 -9.64 -27.79 3.45
CA GLY A 240 -10.97 -27.27 3.13
C GLY A 240 -11.31 -27.26 1.62
N GLY A 241 -10.40 -27.73 0.76
CA GLY A 241 -10.69 -27.94 -0.66
C GLY A 241 -10.32 -26.77 -1.56
N GLY A 242 -9.29 -26.01 -1.18
CA GLY A 242 -8.79 -24.88 -1.95
C GLY A 242 -9.45 -23.57 -1.57
N GLY A 243 -8.65 -22.50 -1.55
CA GLY A 243 -9.15 -21.16 -1.28
C GLY A 243 -8.12 -20.24 -0.68
N GLY A 244 -7.10 -20.72 0.02
CA GLY A 244 -5.88 -19.99 0.41
C GLY A 244 -5.98 -18.61 1.09
N VAL A 245 -7.19 -18.09 1.34
CA VAL A 245 -7.47 -16.74 1.85
C VAL A 245 -8.56 -16.75 2.95
N GLY A 246 -9.07 -17.93 3.33
CA GLY A 246 -10.06 -18.07 4.40
C GLY A 246 -9.40 -18.25 5.77
N GLY A 247 -9.99 -17.69 6.82
CA GLY A 247 -9.46 -17.81 8.18
C GLY A 247 -8.03 -17.27 8.31
N ASP A 248 -7.16 -18.01 9.01
CA ASP A 248 -5.74 -17.68 9.17
C ASP A 248 -4.85 -18.21 8.02
N GLN A 249 -5.44 -18.76 6.94
CA GLN A 249 -4.66 -19.31 5.82
C GLN A 249 -3.82 -18.24 5.09
N TRP A 250 -4.30 -16.98 5.08
CA TRP A 250 -3.50 -15.85 4.59
C TRP A 250 -2.19 -15.67 5.38
N HIS A 251 -2.18 -16.05 6.66
CA HIS A 251 -1.02 -15.97 7.53
C HIS A 251 -0.24 -17.29 7.56
N TRP A 252 -0.45 -18.18 6.59
CA TRP A 252 0.08 -19.54 6.50
C TRP A 252 -0.38 -20.47 7.64
N GLY A 253 -1.43 -20.07 8.38
CA GLY A 253 -2.08 -20.85 9.42
C GLY A 253 -3.23 -21.71 8.88
N ASP A 254 -4.03 -22.28 9.79
CA ASP A 254 -5.29 -22.99 9.51
C ASP A 254 -5.25 -24.00 8.33
N GLY A 255 -4.13 -24.73 8.22
CA GLY A 255 -3.93 -25.76 7.20
C GLY A 255 -3.65 -25.22 5.79
N ALA A 256 -3.13 -24.00 5.66
CA ALA A 256 -2.61 -23.48 4.40
C ALA A 256 -1.54 -24.40 3.78
N SER A 257 -1.59 -24.56 2.47
CA SER A 257 -0.52 -25.22 1.72
C SER A 257 0.74 -24.37 1.81
N THR A 258 1.81 -24.96 2.34
CA THR A 258 3.07 -24.25 2.57
C THR A 258 3.92 -24.29 1.30
N PRO A 259 4.44 -23.14 0.82
CA PRO A 259 5.29 -23.11 -0.36
C PRO A 259 6.58 -23.89 -0.16
N ASP A 260 7.02 -24.57 -1.21
CA ASP A 260 8.30 -25.26 -1.20
C ASP A 260 9.48 -24.28 -1.31
N GLN A 261 10.67 -24.81 -1.08
CA GLN A 261 11.90 -24.02 -1.13
C GLN A 261 12.15 -23.41 -2.52
N ALA A 262 11.80 -24.12 -3.60
CA ALA A 262 12.04 -23.64 -4.96
C ALA A 262 11.18 -22.41 -5.28
N TYR A 263 9.93 -22.39 -4.81
CA TYR A 263 9.06 -21.23 -4.89
C TYR A 263 9.61 -20.04 -4.09
N CYS A 264 10.03 -20.29 -2.84
CA CYS A 264 10.61 -19.26 -1.98
C CYS A 264 11.86 -18.60 -2.61
N GLU A 265 12.80 -19.41 -3.13
CA GLU A 265 14.01 -18.87 -3.76
C GLU A 265 13.74 -18.22 -5.12
N LYS A 266 12.80 -18.74 -5.91
CA LYS A 266 12.37 -18.06 -7.15
C LYS A 266 11.78 -16.69 -6.84
N PHE A 267 10.96 -16.56 -5.79
CA PHE A 267 10.42 -15.27 -5.36
C PHE A 267 11.54 -14.32 -4.88
N TYR A 268 12.51 -14.82 -4.12
CA TYR A 268 13.69 -14.05 -3.71
C TYR A 268 14.46 -13.52 -4.91
N ASP A 269 14.85 -14.39 -5.85
CA ASP A 269 15.66 -14.02 -7.01
C ASP A 269 14.96 -13.01 -7.93
N ARG A 270 13.65 -13.20 -8.17
CA ARG A 270 12.81 -12.23 -8.91
C ARG A 270 12.81 -10.85 -8.24
N THR A 271 12.60 -10.82 -6.93
CA THR A 271 12.51 -9.55 -6.19
C THR A 271 13.88 -8.88 -6.06
N MET A 272 14.96 -9.64 -5.91
CA MET A 272 16.34 -9.14 -5.97
C MET A 272 16.65 -8.53 -7.33
N GLU A 273 16.29 -9.20 -8.43
CA GLU A 273 16.46 -8.69 -9.79
C GLU A 273 15.69 -7.37 -9.99
N LEU A 274 14.43 -7.30 -9.53
CA LEU A 274 13.62 -6.07 -9.53
C LEU A 274 14.33 -4.92 -8.81
N ILE A 275 14.80 -5.15 -7.57
CA ILE A 275 15.51 -4.12 -6.78
C ILE A 275 16.81 -3.69 -7.48
N ASN A 276 17.57 -4.66 -8.01
CA ASN A 276 18.85 -4.40 -8.65
C ASN A 276 18.70 -3.59 -9.94
N ASN A 277 17.80 -4.02 -10.82
CA ASN A 277 17.62 -3.45 -12.15
C ASN A 277 16.92 -2.08 -12.14
N TYR A 278 15.96 -1.90 -11.22
CA TYR A 278 15.11 -0.72 -11.24
C TYR A 278 15.42 0.28 -10.13
N ASP A 279 16.28 -0.04 -9.17
CA ASP A 279 16.78 0.88 -8.13
C ASP A 279 15.68 1.70 -7.42
N PRO A 280 14.65 1.05 -6.84
CA PRO A 280 13.62 1.76 -6.10
C PRO A 280 14.19 2.39 -4.82
N ASP A 281 13.60 3.52 -4.41
CA ASP A 281 13.76 4.12 -3.09
C ASP A 281 12.86 3.47 -2.04
N LEU A 282 11.75 2.84 -2.47
CA LEU A 282 10.74 2.20 -1.62
C LEU A 282 10.31 0.85 -2.19
N VAL A 283 10.22 -0.17 -1.35
CA VAL A 283 9.57 -1.45 -1.69
C VAL A 283 8.40 -1.69 -0.74
N TYR A 284 7.22 -1.89 -1.31
CA TYR A 284 6.01 -2.22 -0.59
C TYR A 284 5.74 -3.71 -0.68
N PHE A 285 5.59 -4.38 0.47
CA PHE A 285 5.15 -5.77 0.53
C PHE A 285 3.72 -5.84 1.07
N ASP A 286 2.88 -6.57 0.34
CA ASP A 286 1.45 -6.76 0.67
C ASP A 286 1.22 -7.84 1.73
N ASP A 287 2.25 -8.63 1.99
CA ASP A 287 2.26 -9.78 2.89
C ASP A 287 1.99 -9.43 4.36
N THR A 288 1.73 -10.49 5.12
CA THR A 288 1.76 -10.42 6.59
C THR A 288 3.21 -10.29 7.05
N VAL A 289 3.53 -9.18 7.71
CA VAL A 289 4.88 -8.80 8.14
C VAL A 289 5.82 -8.53 6.97
N LEU A 290 6.30 -9.59 6.32
CA LEU A 290 7.20 -9.58 5.19
C LEU A 290 6.88 -10.81 4.31
N PRO A 291 7.32 -10.82 3.04
CA PRO A 291 7.07 -11.95 2.15
C PRO A 291 7.45 -13.29 2.76
N LEU A 292 6.49 -14.22 2.70
CA LEU A 292 6.63 -15.62 3.15
C LEU A 292 6.89 -15.78 4.66
N HIS A 293 6.65 -14.77 5.50
CA HIS A 293 6.73 -14.92 6.95
C HIS A 293 5.54 -15.72 7.50
N PRO A 294 5.71 -16.70 8.41
CA PRO A 294 6.97 -17.16 9.04
C PRO A 294 7.62 -18.36 8.34
N VAL A 295 7.13 -18.76 7.17
CA VAL A 295 7.58 -19.95 6.41
C VAL A 295 9.04 -19.84 5.97
N SER A 296 9.48 -18.64 5.60
CA SER A 296 10.82 -18.40 5.06
C SER A 296 11.43 -17.08 5.53
N ASP A 297 12.77 -17.01 5.52
CA ASP A 297 13.57 -15.81 5.79
C ASP A 297 13.72 -14.85 4.60
N VAL A 298 13.11 -15.16 3.43
CA VAL A 298 13.28 -14.39 2.19
C VAL A 298 12.99 -12.90 2.38
N GLY A 299 11.91 -12.56 3.08
CA GLY A 299 11.59 -11.17 3.39
C GLY A 299 12.69 -10.44 4.17
N LEU A 300 13.35 -11.11 5.13
CA LEU A 300 14.46 -10.55 5.90
C LEU A 300 15.69 -10.31 5.01
N ARG A 301 16.02 -11.28 4.15
CA ARG A 301 17.14 -11.17 3.20
C ARG A 301 16.91 -10.02 2.21
N LEU A 302 15.69 -9.87 1.68
CA LEU A 302 15.33 -8.77 0.77
C LEU A 302 15.46 -7.41 1.47
N THR A 303 14.99 -7.31 2.71
CA THR A 303 15.07 -6.08 3.52
C THR A 303 16.53 -5.70 3.79
N ALA A 304 17.36 -6.65 4.24
CA ALA A 304 18.79 -6.43 4.47
C ALA A 304 19.52 -6.04 3.17
N HIS A 305 19.23 -6.72 2.05
CA HIS A 305 19.78 -6.35 0.74
C HIS A 305 19.45 -4.88 0.39
N MET A 306 18.18 -4.50 0.50
CA MET A 306 17.70 -3.16 0.17
C MET A 306 18.42 -2.08 1.01
N TYR A 307 18.59 -2.31 2.32
CA TYR A 307 19.27 -1.39 3.22
C TYR A 307 20.77 -1.28 2.94
N ASN A 308 21.47 -2.41 2.83
CA ASN A 308 22.91 -2.44 2.54
C ASN A 308 23.23 -1.80 1.19
N ARG A 309 22.42 -2.09 0.17
CA ARG A 309 22.57 -1.51 -1.16
C ARG A 309 22.33 0.00 -1.15
N SER A 310 21.35 0.46 -0.38
CA SER A 310 21.09 1.89 -0.20
C SER A 310 22.30 2.60 0.41
N ILE A 311 22.88 2.05 1.48
CA ILE A 311 24.11 2.57 2.11
C ILE A 311 25.28 2.57 1.12
N ALA A 312 25.52 1.45 0.45
CA ALA A 312 26.63 1.31 -0.49
C ALA A 312 26.56 2.34 -1.63
N LYS A 313 25.35 2.63 -2.14
CA LYS A 313 25.15 3.60 -3.23
C LYS A 313 25.11 5.06 -2.78
N LYS A 314 24.50 5.34 -1.62
CA LYS A 314 24.13 6.71 -1.21
C LYS A 314 24.95 7.22 -0.01
N GLY A 315 25.83 6.39 0.56
CA GLY A 315 26.62 6.69 1.75
C GLY A 315 25.82 6.68 3.06
N LYS A 316 24.50 6.46 2.99
CA LYS A 316 23.58 6.38 4.13
C LYS A 316 22.33 5.60 3.73
N LEU A 317 21.61 5.12 4.74
CA LEU A 317 20.35 4.40 4.52
C LEU A 317 19.25 5.38 4.09
N GLU A 318 18.82 5.25 2.85
CA GLU A 318 17.75 6.07 2.24
C GLU A 318 16.61 5.21 1.69
N ALA A 319 16.65 3.89 1.91
CA ALA A 319 15.61 2.99 1.43
C ALA A 319 14.45 2.90 2.42
N VAL A 320 13.26 2.61 1.91
CA VAL A 320 12.06 2.32 2.71
C VAL A 320 11.54 0.94 2.34
N VAL A 321 11.21 0.14 3.34
CA VAL A 321 10.45 -1.10 3.18
C VAL A 321 9.16 -0.96 3.96
N ASN A 322 8.03 -1.27 3.32
CA ASN A 322 6.72 -1.32 3.98
C ASN A 322 6.33 -2.77 4.28
N GLY A 323 5.75 -2.99 5.46
CA GLY A 323 5.15 -4.26 5.86
C GLY A 323 3.87 -4.04 6.69
N LYS A 324 3.01 -5.05 6.73
CA LYS A 324 1.70 -5.00 7.42
C LYS A 324 1.69 -5.88 8.66
N ILE A 325 0.76 -5.61 9.58
CA ILE A 325 0.52 -6.44 10.78
C ILE A 325 1.82 -6.68 11.57
N LEU A 326 2.48 -5.58 11.95
CA LEU A 326 3.79 -5.62 12.61
C LEU A 326 3.68 -5.55 14.14
N SER A 327 4.41 -6.43 14.82
CA SER A 327 4.71 -6.30 16.26
C SER A 327 5.54 -5.04 16.54
N GLU A 328 5.57 -4.59 17.80
CA GLU A 328 6.36 -3.41 18.21
C GLU A 328 7.85 -3.53 17.85
N GLN A 329 8.43 -4.72 17.93
CA GLN A 329 9.82 -4.93 17.54
C GLN A 329 9.99 -4.82 16.02
N GLN A 330 9.12 -5.45 15.24
CA GLN A 330 9.18 -5.39 13.77
C GLN A 330 8.97 -3.98 13.23
N ARG A 331 8.15 -3.14 13.90
CA ARG A 331 7.98 -1.72 13.55
C ARG A 331 9.27 -0.90 13.65
N LYS A 332 10.29 -1.35 14.38
CA LYS A 332 11.62 -0.71 14.42
C LYS A 332 12.48 -1.05 13.20
N THR A 333 12.11 -2.09 12.46
CA THR A 333 12.92 -2.64 11.37
C THR A 333 12.49 -2.14 9.99
N MET A 334 11.26 -1.64 9.87
CA MET A 334 10.64 -1.19 8.61
C MET A 334 9.46 -0.25 8.89
N VAL A 335 8.89 0.35 7.85
CA VAL A 335 7.73 1.25 7.98
C VAL A 335 6.45 0.42 8.03
N TRP A 336 5.65 0.60 9.09
CA TRP A 336 4.33 0.00 9.19
C TRP A 336 3.36 0.64 8.18
N ASP A 337 2.73 -0.20 7.35
CA ASP A 337 1.64 0.20 6.47
C ASP A 337 0.28 -0.28 7.02
N ILE A 338 -0.69 0.63 7.09
CA ILE A 338 -2.08 0.38 7.52
C ILE A 338 -2.97 0.42 6.30
N GLU A 339 -3.46 -0.74 5.87
CA GLU A 339 -4.27 -0.84 4.65
C GLU A 339 -5.69 -0.31 4.85
N ARG A 340 -6.14 0.59 3.95
CA ARG A 340 -7.47 1.23 3.96
C ARG A 340 -7.91 1.60 5.37
N GLY A 341 -7.00 2.26 6.07
CA GLY A 341 -7.20 2.66 7.45
C GLY A 341 -6.14 3.61 7.95
N GLN A 342 -6.23 3.96 9.22
CA GLN A 342 -5.36 4.95 9.83
C GLN A 342 -5.22 4.72 11.33
N SER A 343 -4.09 5.14 11.90
CA SER A 343 -3.92 5.13 13.35
C SER A 343 -4.90 6.08 14.03
N ASN A 344 -5.26 5.75 15.27
CA ASN A 344 -6.11 6.56 16.13
C ASN A 344 -5.29 7.44 17.09
N ALA A 345 -3.96 7.39 17.03
CA ALA A 345 -3.05 8.14 17.87
C ALA A 345 -1.86 8.71 17.07
N ILE A 346 -1.06 9.56 17.69
CA ILE A 346 0.26 9.91 17.15
C ILE A 346 1.17 8.69 17.34
N GLU A 347 1.58 8.07 16.24
CA GLU A 347 2.53 6.95 16.30
C GLU A 347 3.95 7.45 16.61
N PRO A 348 4.70 6.77 17.49
CA PRO A 348 6.06 7.17 17.84
C PRO A 348 7.03 7.01 16.66
N LEU A 349 6.79 6.03 15.79
CA LEU A 349 7.57 5.78 14.59
C LEU A 349 6.77 6.22 13.35
N PRO A 350 7.44 6.75 12.30
CA PRO A 350 6.76 7.05 11.05
C PRO A 350 6.09 5.81 10.46
N TRP A 351 4.87 5.99 9.96
CA TRP A 351 4.05 4.94 9.35
C TRP A 351 3.46 5.43 8.02
N GLN A 352 2.79 4.54 7.30
CA GLN A 352 2.08 4.86 6.06
C GLN A 352 0.68 4.26 6.11
N THR A 353 -0.29 4.91 5.47
CA THR A 353 -1.52 4.25 5.02
C THR A 353 -1.58 4.24 3.51
N CYS A 354 -2.19 3.20 2.97
CA CYS A 354 -2.59 3.16 1.58
C CYS A 354 -4.12 3.12 1.46
N THR A 355 -4.65 3.84 0.48
CA THR A 355 -6.05 3.73 0.07
C THR A 355 -6.18 4.02 -1.42
N CYS A 356 -7.39 3.92 -1.96
CA CYS A 356 -7.71 4.22 -3.34
C CYS A 356 -8.90 5.19 -3.43
N ILE A 357 -8.94 6.02 -4.47
CA ILE A 357 -10.15 6.79 -4.82
C ILE A 357 -11.31 5.87 -5.25
N GLY A 358 -11.05 4.66 -5.71
CA GLY A 358 -12.03 3.61 -6.03
C GLY A 358 -11.61 2.26 -5.44
N ASN A 359 -11.51 1.23 -6.28
CA ASN A 359 -10.92 -0.08 -5.97
C ASN A 359 -9.44 -0.14 -6.41
N TRP A 360 -8.64 -1.09 -5.93
CA TRP A 360 -7.20 -1.07 -6.24
C TRP A 360 -6.94 -1.21 -7.75
N HIS A 361 -7.60 -2.17 -8.39
CA HIS A 361 -7.72 -2.29 -9.84
C HIS A 361 -8.94 -1.51 -10.35
N TYR A 362 -8.87 -1.12 -11.63
CA TYR A 362 -9.96 -0.38 -12.26
C TYR A 362 -11.26 -1.19 -12.29
N ASP A 363 -12.33 -0.56 -11.84
CA ASP A 363 -13.66 -1.13 -11.77
C ASP A 363 -14.64 -0.19 -12.50
N ARG A 364 -15.15 -0.67 -13.64
CA ARG A 364 -16.10 0.07 -14.47
C ARG A 364 -17.37 0.44 -13.72
N SER A 365 -17.79 -0.36 -12.74
CA SER A 365 -18.97 -0.08 -11.94
C SER A 365 -18.79 1.17 -11.06
N VAL A 366 -17.59 1.44 -10.55
CA VAL A 366 -17.30 2.64 -9.75
C VAL A 366 -17.48 3.91 -10.58
N TYR A 367 -17.00 3.89 -11.82
CA TYR A 367 -17.22 4.98 -12.77
C TYR A 367 -18.71 5.16 -13.12
N ASN A 368 -19.39 4.07 -13.49
CA ASN A 368 -20.81 4.11 -13.89
C ASN A 368 -21.70 4.61 -12.74
N ASN A 369 -21.41 4.19 -11.51
CA ASN A 369 -22.17 4.54 -10.31
C ASN A 369 -21.72 5.87 -9.68
N LYS A 370 -20.65 6.50 -10.21
CA LYS A 370 -20.05 7.73 -9.67
C LYS A 370 -19.69 7.62 -8.18
N SER A 371 -19.18 6.46 -7.78
CA SER A 371 -18.92 6.12 -6.37
C SER A 371 -17.46 6.30 -5.94
N TYR A 372 -16.67 7.04 -6.72
CA TYR A 372 -15.32 7.43 -6.32
C TYR A 372 -15.33 8.29 -5.05
N LYS A 373 -14.31 8.13 -4.21
CA LYS A 373 -13.99 9.08 -3.15
C LYS A 373 -13.69 10.45 -3.76
N SER A 374 -14.19 11.50 -3.12
CA SER A 374 -13.96 12.88 -3.57
C SER A 374 -12.55 13.37 -3.22
N ALA A 375 -12.11 14.45 -3.87
CA ALA A 375 -10.88 15.14 -3.50
C ALA A 375 -10.90 15.64 -2.05
N GLN A 376 -12.06 16.09 -1.56
CA GLN A 376 -12.27 16.45 -0.16
C GLN A 376 -11.93 15.29 0.78
N THR A 377 -12.45 14.09 0.52
CA THR A 377 -12.15 12.91 1.35
C THR A 377 -10.64 12.63 1.37
N VAL A 378 -9.98 12.67 0.22
CA VAL A 378 -8.53 12.43 0.13
C VAL A 378 -7.73 13.47 0.91
N VAL A 379 -8.06 14.75 0.76
CA VAL A 379 -7.39 15.85 1.47
C VAL A 379 -7.59 15.72 2.98
N HIS A 380 -8.80 15.39 3.41
CA HIS A 380 -9.11 15.16 4.81
C HIS A 380 -8.30 14.00 5.40
N THR A 381 -8.26 12.87 4.69
CA THR A 381 -7.44 11.71 5.09
C THR A 381 -5.96 12.09 5.18
N LEU A 382 -5.43 12.81 4.19
CA LEU A 382 -4.03 13.25 4.22
C LEU A 382 -3.72 14.08 5.46
N ILE A 383 -4.55 15.08 5.77
CA ILE A 383 -4.35 15.96 6.92
C ILE A 383 -4.35 15.16 8.23
N ASP A 384 -5.33 14.27 8.42
CA ASP A 384 -5.43 13.43 9.62
C ASP A 384 -4.22 12.50 9.76
N VAL A 385 -3.84 11.82 8.68
CA VAL A 385 -2.67 10.92 8.64
C VAL A 385 -1.37 11.68 8.99
N VAL A 386 -1.15 12.85 8.39
CA VAL A 386 0.08 13.63 8.63
C VAL A 386 0.14 14.14 10.08
N SER A 387 -1.01 14.54 10.65
CA SER A 387 -1.09 14.96 12.06
C SER A 387 -0.72 13.85 13.05
N LYS A 388 -0.79 12.58 12.61
CA LYS A 388 -0.52 11.37 13.39
C LYS A 388 0.80 10.68 13.04
N ASN A 389 1.72 11.40 12.39
CA ASN A 389 3.06 10.94 11.99
C ASN A 389 3.09 10.01 10.77
N GLY A 390 2.02 9.99 9.98
CA GLY A 390 1.89 9.11 8.81
C GLY A 390 2.16 9.79 7.47
N ASN A 391 2.30 8.95 6.44
CA ASN A 391 2.22 9.31 5.03
C ASN A 391 0.98 8.65 4.39
N LEU A 392 0.41 9.30 3.37
CA LEU A 392 -0.67 8.75 2.55
C LEU A 392 -0.12 8.31 1.18
N LEU A 393 -0.24 7.02 0.87
CA LEU A 393 -0.05 6.46 -0.46
C LEU A 393 -1.42 6.27 -1.13
N LEU A 394 -1.77 7.16 -2.05
CA LEU A 394 -3.06 7.13 -2.74
C LEU A 394 -2.96 6.38 -4.07
N ASN A 395 -3.73 5.31 -4.22
CA ASN A 395 -3.91 4.66 -5.51
C ASN A 395 -4.91 5.42 -6.38
N VAL A 396 -4.56 5.56 -7.67
CA VAL A 396 -5.45 5.99 -8.74
C VAL A 396 -5.61 4.81 -9.69
N PRO A 397 -6.82 4.23 -9.83
CA PRO A 397 -7.01 3.06 -10.68
C PRO A 397 -6.70 3.42 -12.14
N VAL A 398 -6.09 2.48 -12.86
CA VAL A 398 -5.73 2.64 -14.28
C VAL A 398 -6.43 1.55 -15.08
N ARG A 399 -7.06 1.92 -16.19
CA ARG A 399 -7.76 1.01 -17.12
C ARG A 399 -6.80 0.02 -17.77
N GLY A 400 -7.32 -1.07 -18.32
CA GLY A 400 -6.53 -2.03 -19.11
C GLY A 400 -5.66 -1.37 -20.19
N ASP A 401 -6.21 -0.39 -20.91
CA ASP A 401 -5.47 0.33 -21.98
C ASP A 401 -4.33 1.24 -21.47
N GLY A 402 -4.23 1.48 -20.16
CA GLY A 402 -3.21 2.32 -19.54
C GLY A 402 -3.60 3.79 -19.34
N THR A 403 -4.88 4.13 -19.52
CA THR A 403 -5.42 5.47 -19.21
C THR A 403 -6.16 5.50 -17.87
N ILE A 404 -6.39 6.69 -17.33
CA ILE A 404 -7.37 6.93 -16.25
C ILE A 404 -8.62 7.55 -16.84
N ASP A 405 -9.74 7.45 -16.15
CA ASP A 405 -11.00 8.01 -16.63
C ASP A 405 -11.22 9.49 -16.28
N PRO A 406 -12.21 10.15 -16.91
CA PRO A 406 -12.44 11.57 -16.68
C PRO A 406 -12.79 11.94 -15.23
N LEU A 407 -13.47 11.06 -14.48
CA LEU A 407 -13.82 11.33 -13.08
C LEU A 407 -12.58 11.22 -12.18
N GLU A 408 -11.79 10.17 -12.37
CA GLU A 408 -10.49 9.99 -11.68
C GLU A 408 -9.57 11.18 -11.94
N ARG A 409 -9.46 11.61 -13.21
CA ARG A 409 -8.66 12.78 -13.60
C ARG A 409 -9.11 14.06 -12.90
N ASN A 410 -10.41 14.33 -12.86
CA ASN A 410 -10.96 15.52 -12.20
C ASN A 410 -10.66 15.54 -10.70
N ILE A 411 -10.76 14.38 -10.03
CA ILE A 411 -10.42 14.23 -8.60
C ILE A 411 -8.94 14.55 -8.37
N VAL A 412 -8.05 13.95 -9.17
CA VAL A 412 -6.59 14.16 -9.05
C VAL A 412 -6.20 15.62 -9.32
N GLU A 413 -6.82 16.26 -10.30
CA GLU A 413 -6.60 17.69 -10.58
C GLU A 413 -7.12 18.59 -9.45
N GLU A 414 -8.25 18.25 -8.83
CA GLU A 414 -8.77 19.00 -7.68
C GLU A 414 -7.88 18.89 -6.45
N ILE A 415 -7.35 17.69 -6.16
CA ILE A 415 -6.33 17.50 -5.11
C ILE A 415 -5.14 18.43 -5.38
N GLY A 416 -4.67 18.49 -6.64
CA GLY A 416 -3.59 19.39 -7.04
C GLY A 416 -3.91 20.88 -6.81
N ARG A 417 -5.13 21.31 -7.11
CA ARG A 417 -5.58 22.68 -6.82
C ARG A 417 -5.56 22.99 -5.33
N TRP A 418 -5.99 22.05 -4.48
CA TRP A 418 -5.90 22.23 -3.03
C TRP A 418 -4.45 22.27 -2.54
N MET A 419 -3.61 21.33 -3.01
CA MET A 419 -2.20 21.25 -2.65
C MET A 419 -1.39 22.50 -3.00
N ALA A 420 -1.71 23.15 -4.11
CA ALA A 420 -1.06 24.40 -4.53
C ALA A 420 -1.21 25.54 -3.51
N VAL A 421 -2.24 25.48 -2.66
CA VAL A 421 -2.58 26.54 -1.70
C VAL A 421 -2.36 26.08 -0.25
N GLY A 422 -2.85 24.89 0.12
CA GLY A 422 -2.96 24.44 1.51
C GLY A 422 -1.79 23.59 2.04
N SER A 423 -0.80 23.25 1.21
CA SER A 423 0.20 22.23 1.56
C SER A 423 1.40 22.71 2.40
N GLU A 424 1.45 24.00 2.77
CA GLU A 424 2.58 24.58 3.51
C GLU A 424 2.87 23.83 4.83
N GLY A 425 1.80 23.48 5.57
CA GLY A 425 1.87 22.70 6.82
C GLY A 425 1.92 21.18 6.62
N ILE A 426 1.91 20.69 5.38
CA ILE A 426 1.96 19.25 5.07
C ILE A 426 3.43 18.82 4.90
N TYR A 427 4.12 19.35 3.89
CA TYR A 427 5.47 18.90 3.58
C TYR A 427 6.49 19.39 4.62
N ASP A 428 7.45 18.50 4.95
CA ASP A 428 8.48 18.68 5.98
C ASP A 428 7.95 18.89 7.42
N SER A 429 6.64 18.83 7.65
CA SER A 429 6.07 19.00 8.99
C SER A 429 6.19 17.74 9.84
N ARG A 430 5.94 17.88 11.14
CA ARG A 430 5.81 16.79 12.10
C ARG A 430 4.50 16.96 12.89
N PRO A 431 4.00 15.92 13.55
CA PRO A 431 2.92 16.07 14.52
C PRO A 431 3.25 17.17 15.52
N TRP A 432 2.25 17.96 15.89
CA TRP A 432 2.37 18.84 17.05
C TRP A 432 2.12 18.06 18.35
N ALA A 433 2.05 18.74 19.50
CA ALA A 433 1.86 18.14 20.81
C ALA A 433 0.57 17.29 20.92
N VAL A 434 -0.46 17.63 20.15
CA VAL A 434 -1.68 16.86 19.95
C VAL A 434 -1.97 16.82 18.44
N PHE A 435 -2.61 15.74 17.96
CA PHE A 435 -2.88 15.60 16.52
C PHE A 435 -4.11 16.40 16.07
N GLY A 436 -5.05 16.67 16.97
CA GLY A 436 -6.30 17.35 16.62
C GLY A 436 -7.23 17.61 17.78
N GLU A 437 -8.40 18.11 17.43
CA GLU A 437 -9.58 18.28 18.29
C GLU A 437 -10.85 18.24 17.42
N GLY A 438 -12.01 18.10 18.05
CA GLY A 438 -13.33 18.11 17.39
C GLY A 438 -14.08 16.78 17.47
N PRO A 439 -15.34 16.74 17.00
CA PRO A 439 -16.25 15.62 17.18
C PRO A 439 -15.71 14.27 16.70
N VAL A 440 -14.99 14.23 15.58
CA VAL A 440 -14.47 12.96 15.03
C VAL A 440 -13.39 12.35 15.94
N MET A 441 -12.65 13.18 16.68
CA MET A 441 -11.68 12.69 17.66
C MET A 441 -12.33 12.32 19.00
N GLU A 442 -13.33 13.10 19.44
CA GLU A 442 -14.03 12.88 20.71
C GLU A 442 -14.89 11.60 20.67
N GLU A 443 -15.36 11.21 19.47
CA GLU A 443 -15.95 9.91 19.25
C GLU A 443 -14.88 8.82 19.22
N ALA A 444 -15.15 7.69 19.87
CA ALA A 444 -14.24 6.55 19.87
C ALA A 444 -13.98 6.11 18.42
N SER A 445 -12.76 6.36 17.93
CA SER A 445 -12.39 6.03 16.56
C SER A 445 -12.59 4.55 16.29
N ALA A 446 -13.08 4.21 15.10
CA ALA A 446 -13.37 2.84 14.74
C ALA A 446 -12.11 1.95 14.92
N PRO A 447 -12.24 0.78 15.59
CA PRO A 447 -11.12 -0.13 15.75
C PRO A 447 -10.68 -0.65 14.38
N MET A 448 -9.37 -0.85 14.22
CA MET A 448 -8.78 -1.50 13.05
C MET A 448 -9.09 -3.00 13.09
N SER A 449 -9.26 -3.61 11.90
CA SER A 449 -9.42 -5.06 11.72
C SER A 449 -8.49 -5.57 10.62
N GLY A 450 -8.02 -6.83 10.72
CA GLY A 450 -7.12 -7.43 9.73
C GLY A 450 -5.86 -6.60 9.51
N ALA A 451 -5.55 -6.28 8.24
CA ALA A 451 -4.39 -5.50 7.85
C ALA A 451 -4.41 -4.01 8.28
N GLY A 452 -5.52 -3.52 8.85
CA GLY A 452 -5.65 -2.11 9.24
C GLY A 452 -7.02 -1.47 8.97
N PHE A 453 -7.98 -2.22 8.41
CA PHE A 453 -9.22 -1.68 7.86
C PHE A 453 -10.10 -0.94 8.87
N ASN A 454 -10.17 0.38 8.75
CA ASN A 454 -11.15 1.21 9.45
C ASN A 454 -11.66 2.42 8.64
N GLU A 455 -11.28 2.54 7.36
CA GLU A 455 -11.77 3.59 6.47
C GLU A 455 -13.29 3.58 6.33
N GLY A 456 -13.89 4.77 6.27
CA GLY A 456 -15.35 4.94 6.07
C GLY A 456 -16.22 4.61 7.29
N LYS A 457 -15.64 4.13 8.40
CA LYS A 457 -16.38 3.78 9.61
C LYS A 457 -16.58 4.97 10.58
N ASN A 458 -15.77 6.02 10.46
CA ASN A 458 -15.89 7.23 11.27
C ASN A 458 -16.87 8.24 10.63
N LYS A 459 -17.40 9.17 11.42
CA LYS A 459 -18.18 10.28 10.88
C LYS A 459 -17.34 11.16 9.94
N PRO A 460 -17.96 11.77 8.92
CA PRO A 460 -17.27 12.76 8.09
C PRO A 460 -16.79 13.94 8.93
N PHE A 461 -15.62 14.48 8.56
CA PHE A 461 -15.11 15.71 9.15
C PHE A 461 -15.99 16.92 8.82
N SER A 462 -15.95 17.89 9.71
CA SER A 462 -16.68 19.15 9.62
C SER A 462 -15.79 20.35 9.95
N ALA A 463 -16.32 21.56 9.83
CA ALA A 463 -15.65 22.79 10.28
C ALA A 463 -15.36 22.81 11.80
N ALA A 464 -15.95 21.92 12.59
CA ALA A 464 -15.66 21.76 14.01
C ALA A 464 -14.42 20.90 14.29
N ASP A 465 -13.88 20.21 13.28
CA ASP A 465 -12.70 19.38 13.41
C ASP A 465 -11.45 20.14 13.00
N VAL A 466 -10.41 20.03 13.82
CA VAL A 466 -9.10 20.64 13.58
C VAL A 466 -8.01 19.57 13.69
N ARG A 467 -6.99 19.67 12.85
CA ARG A 467 -5.78 18.83 12.89
C ARG A 467 -4.53 19.68 12.91
N PHE A 468 -3.49 19.20 13.58
CA PHE A 468 -2.29 19.98 13.81
C PHE A 468 -1.05 19.33 13.24
N THR A 469 -0.19 20.17 12.65
CA THR A 469 1.19 19.85 12.35
C THR A 469 2.09 21.00 12.79
N ALA A 470 3.39 20.78 12.89
CA ALA A 470 4.38 21.78 13.25
C ALA A 470 5.57 21.76 12.28
N LYS A 471 6.09 22.95 11.95
CA LYS A 471 7.28 23.14 11.12
C LYS A 471 8.01 24.41 11.56
N GLY A 472 9.26 24.26 12.01
CA GLY A 472 9.99 25.36 12.64
C GLY A 472 9.28 25.85 13.90
N ASP A 473 9.14 27.17 14.04
CA ASP A 473 8.38 27.79 15.14
C ASP A 473 6.86 27.82 14.88
N ALA A 474 6.38 27.43 13.70
CA ALA A 474 4.97 27.50 13.34
C ALA A 474 4.21 26.21 13.67
N VAL A 475 2.99 26.37 14.17
CA VAL A 475 1.97 25.32 14.22
C VAL A 475 0.92 25.62 13.16
N TYR A 476 0.57 24.61 12.38
CA TYR A 476 -0.48 24.68 11.36
C TYR A 476 -1.73 24.00 11.89
N ALA A 477 -2.81 24.76 12.03
CA ALA A 477 -4.13 24.26 12.42
C ALA A 477 -4.99 24.13 11.16
N PHE A 478 -5.18 22.90 10.70
CA PHE A 478 -6.04 22.55 9.57
C PHE A 478 -7.48 22.41 10.05
N VAL A 479 -8.34 23.35 9.67
CA VAL A 479 -9.77 23.30 9.93
C VAL A 479 -10.43 22.54 8.79
N MET A 480 -11.21 21.51 9.11
CA MET A 480 -11.73 20.53 8.13
C MET A 480 -13.06 20.96 7.49
N GLY A 481 -13.24 22.27 7.35
CA GLY A 481 -14.37 22.93 6.71
C GLY A 481 -14.44 24.41 7.07
N TRP A 482 -15.09 25.23 6.24
CA TRP A 482 -15.30 26.64 6.54
C TRP A 482 -16.47 26.84 7.53
N PRO A 483 -16.26 27.45 8.70
CA PRO A 483 -17.33 27.70 9.66
C PRO A 483 -18.27 28.80 9.15
N ALA A 484 -19.58 28.57 9.26
CA ALA A 484 -20.60 29.48 8.74
C ALA A 484 -20.64 30.84 9.46
N ASP A 485 -20.21 30.89 10.72
CA ASP A 485 -20.11 32.11 11.52
C ASP A 485 -18.78 32.85 11.35
N GLY A 486 -17.88 32.34 10.52
CA GLY A 486 -16.57 32.92 10.25
C GLY A 486 -15.61 32.89 11.44
N LYS A 487 -15.83 32.00 12.43
CA LYS A 487 -15.01 31.93 13.63
C LYS A 487 -14.45 30.52 13.83
N VAL A 488 -13.21 30.46 14.30
CA VAL A 488 -12.55 29.21 14.69
C VAL A 488 -12.08 29.36 16.14
N THR A 489 -12.37 28.37 16.98
CA THR A 489 -11.85 28.31 18.35
C THR A 489 -10.98 27.08 18.49
N ILE A 490 -9.69 27.28 18.74
CA ILE A 490 -8.70 26.21 18.93
C ILE A 490 -8.48 26.01 20.43
N LYS A 491 -9.14 25.00 20.99
CA LYS A 491 -9.17 24.72 22.45
C LYS A 491 -7.78 24.40 23.00
N SER A 492 -7.01 23.60 22.26
CA SER A 492 -5.64 23.19 22.61
C SER A 492 -4.64 24.36 22.69
N MET A 493 -4.99 25.54 22.18
CA MET A 493 -4.16 26.76 22.21
C MET A 493 -4.70 27.86 23.13
N ARG A 494 -5.57 27.52 24.10
CA ARG A 494 -6.04 28.46 25.15
C ARG A 494 -4.91 29.14 25.92
N ALA A 495 -5.23 30.25 26.58
CA ALA A 495 -4.33 30.92 27.51
C ALA A 495 -3.82 29.94 28.59
N GLY A 496 -2.51 29.88 28.79
CA GLY A 496 -1.88 28.94 29.73
C GLY A 496 -1.89 27.48 29.28
N SER A 497 -2.14 27.19 28.01
CA SER A 497 -2.07 25.82 27.48
C SER A 497 -0.69 25.18 27.73
N PRO A 498 -0.63 23.94 28.24
CA PRO A 498 0.64 23.22 28.43
C PRO A 498 1.32 22.84 27.11
N HIS A 499 0.60 22.94 25.99
CA HIS A 499 1.13 22.61 24.66
C HIS A 499 1.88 23.78 24.01
N LEU A 500 1.72 25.00 24.53
CA LEU A 500 2.37 26.21 24.03
C LEU A 500 3.61 26.52 24.86
N LYS A 501 4.79 26.45 24.23
CA LYS A 501 6.06 26.81 24.85
C LYS A 501 6.36 28.32 24.79
N ARG A 502 5.66 29.04 23.91
CA ARG A 502 5.80 30.48 23.66
C ARG A 502 4.40 31.07 23.43
N GLY A 503 4.27 32.38 23.64
CA GLY A 503 3.04 33.11 23.31
C GLY A 503 2.83 33.18 21.79
N ILE A 504 1.57 33.32 21.38
CA ILE A 504 1.18 33.44 19.97
C ILE A 504 1.37 34.90 19.56
N ALA A 505 2.24 35.13 18.57
CA ALA A 505 2.51 36.44 18.02
C ALA A 505 1.66 36.74 16.78
N LYS A 506 1.36 35.71 15.97
CA LYS A 506 0.65 35.89 14.70
C LYS A 506 -0.20 34.69 14.33
N VAL A 507 -1.35 34.97 13.73
CA VAL A 507 -2.19 33.97 13.04
C VAL A 507 -2.42 34.44 11.61
N GLU A 508 -2.16 33.56 10.63
CA GLU A 508 -2.34 33.84 9.20
C GLU A 508 -3.13 32.74 8.50
N LEU A 509 -3.90 33.12 7.48
CA LEU A 509 -4.48 32.15 6.55
C LEU A 509 -3.42 31.71 5.53
N VAL A 510 -3.14 30.40 5.48
CA VAL A 510 -2.21 29.82 4.50
C VAL A 510 -2.74 30.01 3.07
N GLY A 511 -1.83 30.28 2.12
CA GLY A 511 -2.17 30.50 0.71
C GLY A 511 -2.54 31.93 0.34
N GLY A 512 -2.77 32.80 1.33
CA GLY A 512 -2.95 34.25 1.13
C GLY A 512 -2.03 35.11 1.99
N GLY A 513 -1.42 34.54 3.05
CA GLY A 513 -0.59 35.29 4.00
C GLY A 513 -1.35 36.38 4.76
N GLN A 514 -2.69 36.34 4.71
CA GLN A 514 -3.54 37.33 5.34
C GLN A 514 -3.46 37.15 6.85
N ALA A 515 -2.97 38.18 7.55
CA ALA A 515 -3.02 38.23 9.01
C ALA A 515 -4.48 38.28 9.48
N LEU A 516 -4.80 37.47 10.48
CA LEU A 516 -6.14 37.35 11.04
C LEU A 516 -6.21 37.97 12.43
N ALA A 517 -7.37 38.54 12.76
CA ALA A 517 -7.65 38.97 14.11
C ALA A 517 -7.82 37.74 15.01
N PHE A 518 -7.13 37.71 16.14
CA PHE A 518 -7.22 36.62 17.09
C PHE A 518 -7.20 37.13 18.53
N GLU A 519 -7.80 36.35 19.43
CA GLU A 519 -7.78 36.54 20.88
C GLU A 519 -7.44 35.19 21.53
N GLN A 520 -6.42 35.17 22.37
CA GLN A 520 -6.13 33.99 23.19
C GLN A 520 -6.91 34.05 24.49
N ALA A 521 -8.05 33.34 24.55
CA ALA A 521 -8.95 33.31 25.69
C ALA A 521 -8.74 32.06 26.57
N ALA A 522 -9.46 31.99 27.69
CA ALA A 522 -9.37 30.86 28.63
C ALA A 522 -9.93 29.54 28.07
N ASP A 523 -10.82 29.61 27.08
CA ASP A 523 -11.45 28.46 26.43
C ASP A 523 -10.76 28.04 25.12
N GLY A 524 -9.95 28.91 24.50
CA GLY A 524 -9.21 28.61 23.28
C GLY A 524 -8.59 29.84 22.62
N LEU A 525 -7.81 29.60 21.56
CA LEU A 525 -7.43 30.66 20.61
C LEU A 525 -8.60 30.89 19.66
N ARG A 526 -9.23 32.06 19.77
CA ARG A 526 -10.36 32.48 18.92
C ARG A 526 -9.82 33.28 17.74
N VAL A 527 -10.12 32.84 16.53
CA VAL A 527 -9.66 33.45 15.27
C VAL A 527 -10.86 33.88 14.46
N THR A 528 -10.84 35.12 13.98
CA THR A 528 -11.86 35.67 13.07
C THR A 528 -11.38 35.53 11.63
N LEU A 529 -12.14 34.79 10.82
CA LEU A 529 -11.87 34.56 9.40
C LEU A 529 -12.40 35.74 8.55
N PRO A 530 -11.86 35.94 7.33
CA PRO A 530 -12.43 36.88 6.38
C PRO A 530 -13.86 36.51 5.99
N GLY A 531 -14.65 37.49 5.53
CA GLY A 531 -16.07 37.27 5.19
C GLY A 531 -16.33 36.36 3.98
N THR A 532 -15.30 36.00 3.21
CA THR A 532 -15.42 35.13 2.03
C THR A 532 -14.49 33.93 2.16
N ALA A 533 -15.05 32.73 2.02
CA ALA A 533 -14.29 31.49 2.03
C ALA A 533 -13.42 31.36 0.78
N PRO A 534 -12.20 30.80 0.88
CA PRO A 534 -11.39 30.46 -0.29
C PRO A 534 -12.04 29.35 -1.12
N ALA A 535 -11.61 29.18 -2.36
CA ALA A 535 -11.97 28.00 -3.14
C ALA A 535 -11.48 26.72 -2.42
N LEU A 536 -12.25 25.63 -2.53
CA LEU A 536 -11.94 24.34 -1.88
C LEU A 536 -11.84 24.45 -0.35
N SER A 537 -12.67 25.29 0.27
CA SER A 537 -12.71 25.53 1.72
C SER A 537 -13.25 24.35 2.55
N TYR A 538 -13.35 23.16 1.97
CA TYR A 538 -13.57 21.95 2.76
C TYR A 538 -12.37 21.62 3.65
N ALA A 539 -11.18 22.19 3.40
CA ALA A 539 -10.10 22.23 4.38
C ALA A 539 -9.19 23.45 4.14
N PHE A 540 -8.77 24.12 5.20
CA PHE A 540 -7.79 25.21 5.11
C PHE A 540 -6.89 25.22 6.35
N ALA A 541 -5.70 25.82 6.24
CA ALA A 541 -4.75 25.90 7.34
C ALA A 541 -4.60 27.32 7.87
N LEU A 542 -4.58 27.44 9.18
CA LEU A 542 -4.10 28.61 9.90
C LEU A 542 -2.65 28.38 10.29
N ARG A 543 -1.75 29.29 9.90
CA ARG A 543 -0.36 29.29 10.36
C ARG A 543 -0.27 30.15 11.61
N ILE A 544 0.19 29.54 12.70
CA ILE A 544 0.24 30.15 14.04
C ILE A 544 1.70 30.17 14.48
N VAL A 545 2.22 31.37 14.77
CA VAL A 545 3.64 31.62 15.12
C VAL A 545 3.73 32.30 16.47
#